data_AF-A0A962LEF3-F1
#
_entry.id   AF-A0A962LEF3-F1
#
_cell.length_a   1.000
_cell.length_b   1.000
_cell.length_c   1.000
_cell.angle_alpha   90.00
_cell.angle_beta   90.00
_cell.angle_gamma   90.00
#
_symmetry.space_group_name_H-M   'P 1'
#
loop_
_entity.id
_entity.type
_entity.pdbx_description
1 polymer ?
#
loop_
_entity_poly.entity_id
_entity_poly.type
_entity_poly.pdbx_seq_one_letter_code
_entity_poly.pdbx_strand_id
1 'polypeptide(L)'
;MANPIKIRLADMLDHDLFTPRELSWLSFNARVLQEAADKSMPLIARLRYLGIFSNNLDEFFRVRVAEVRRLISMSAGGDKQQSKDLLTAILKAVVNLQKEFDRIYLELLTELRGRHIYLINETQLDPGQSAWVQAYFTSTVLPELEPILLSDSQPIPALNDESLYLAVDIKSGDSYNYAVVEVPTDRLARFI
;
A
#
# COMPACT_ATOMS: atom_id res chain seq x y z
N MET A 1 -21.17 -6.46 -33.95
CA MET A 1 -20.36 -6.17 -35.15
C MET A 1 -18.92 -6.51 -34.81
N ALA A 2 -18.29 -7.46 -35.51
CA ALA A 2 -16.91 -7.82 -35.25
C ALA A 2 -15.98 -6.69 -35.71
N ASN A 3 -14.99 -6.33 -34.89
CA ASN A 3 -14.01 -5.31 -35.22
C ASN A 3 -13.23 -5.76 -36.49
N PRO A 4 -13.27 -5.00 -37.59
CA PRO A 4 -12.63 -5.40 -38.85
C PRO A 4 -11.10 -5.33 -38.80
N ILE A 5 -10.53 -4.70 -37.77
CA ILE A 5 -9.08 -4.56 -37.60
C ILE A 5 -8.57 -5.77 -36.81
N LYS A 6 -7.99 -6.75 -37.52
CA LYS A 6 -7.39 -7.95 -36.92
C LYS A 6 -5.99 -7.72 -36.33
N ILE A 7 -5.27 -6.71 -36.84
CA ILE A 7 -3.88 -6.39 -36.49
C ILE A 7 -3.75 -4.87 -36.45
N ARG A 8 -3.26 -4.30 -35.35
CA ARG A 8 -2.96 -2.87 -35.22
C ARG A 8 -1.57 -2.60 -35.78
N LEU A 9 -1.32 -1.38 -36.26
CA LEU A 9 0.01 -0.97 -36.71
C LEU A 9 1.09 -1.20 -35.62
N ALA A 10 0.71 -1.01 -34.36
CA ALA A 10 1.55 -1.30 -33.19
C ALA A 10 1.96 -2.77 -33.07
N ASP A 11 1.17 -3.71 -33.59
CA ASP A 11 1.47 -5.15 -33.60
C ASP A 11 2.45 -5.52 -34.72
N MET A 12 2.73 -4.59 -35.66
CA MET A 12 3.67 -4.75 -36.78
C MET A 12 5.00 -4.00 -36.55
N LEU A 13 5.08 -3.22 -35.48
CA LEU A 13 6.27 -2.48 -35.09
C LEU A 13 7.05 -3.28 -34.06
N ASP A 14 8.38 -3.18 -34.10
CA ASP A 14 9.26 -3.92 -33.20
C ASP A 14 8.90 -3.62 -31.73
N HIS A 15 8.79 -4.66 -30.90
CA HIS A 15 8.36 -4.51 -29.50
C HIS A 15 9.37 -3.67 -28.68
N ASP A 16 10.62 -3.59 -29.14
CA ASP A 16 11.66 -2.75 -28.55
C ASP A 16 11.43 -1.25 -28.73
N LEU A 17 10.49 -0.84 -29.60
CA LEU A 17 10.16 0.57 -29.83
C LEU A 17 9.20 1.17 -28.79
N PHE A 18 8.53 0.33 -27.98
CA PHE A 18 7.49 0.77 -27.07
C PHE A 18 7.71 0.30 -25.64
N THR A 19 7.61 1.23 -24.69
CA THR A 19 7.58 0.88 -23.27
C THR A 19 6.21 0.32 -22.88
N PRO A 20 6.14 -0.78 -22.11
CA PRO A 20 4.88 -1.26 -21.56
C PRO A 20 4.12 -0.16 -20.81
N ARG A 21 2.80 -0.15 -20.96
CA ARG A 21 1.93 0.90 -20.38
C ARG A 21 2.01 0.92 -18.86
N GLU A 22 2.17 -0.24 -18.24
CA GLU A 22 2.28 -0.42 -16.81
C GLU A 22 3.58 0.19 -16.27
N LEU A 23 4.70 -0.01 -16.97
CA LEU A 23 5.99 0.61 -16.60
C LEU A 23 5.98 2.13 -16.84
N SER A 24 5.29 2.58 -17.89
CA SER A 24 5.07 4.00 -18.14
C SER A 24 4.22 4.64 -17.05
N TRP A 25 3.20 3.93 -16.55
CA TRP A 25 2.37 4.35 -15.43
C TRP A 25 3.18 4.44 -14.13
N LEU A 26 4.03 3.46 -13.84
CA LEU A 26 4.94 3.51 -12.68
C LEU A 26 5.91 4.70 -12.77
N SER A 27 6.38 5.02 -13.98
CA SER A 27 7.20 6.22 -14.22
C SER A 27 6.43 7.52 -14.00
N PHE A 28 5.12 7.54 -14.27
CA PHE A 28 4.25 8.64 -13.87
C PHE A 28 4.12 8.73 -12.34
N ASN A 29 3.87 7.62 -11.64
CA ASN A 29 3.77 7.66 -10.19
C ASN A 29 5.12 8.01 -9.53
N ALA A 30 6.24 7.67 -10.15
CA ALA A 30 7.57 8.11 -9.73
C ALA A 30 7.71 9.65 -9.74
N ARG A 31 7.03 10.37 -10.65
CA ARG A 31 7.00 11.84 -10.64
C ARG A 31 6.21 12.40 -9.46
N VAL A 32 5.15 11.72 -9.03
CA VAL A 32 4.45 12.08 -7.77
C VAL A 32 5.42 11.98 -6.58
N LEU A 33 6.28 10.97 -6.58
CA LEU A 33 7.31 10.81 -5.55
C LEU A 33 8.39 11.91 -5.62
N GLN A 34 8.69 12.45 -6.80
CA GLN A 34 9.56 13.61 -6.96
C GLN A 34 8.97 14.87 -6.30
N GLU A 35 7.65 15.08 -6.37
CA GLU A 35 6.98 16.18 -5.65
C GLU A 35 7.09 16.03 -4.13
N ALA A 36 7.10 14.79 -3.61
CA ALA A 36 7.38 14.53 -2.19
C ALA A 36 8.86 14.78 -1.83
N ALA A 37 9.77 14.66 -2.78
CA ALA A 37 11.20 14.93 -2.59
C ALA A 37 11.57 16.42 -2.74
N ASP A 38 10.75 17.23 -3.42
CA ASP A 38 11.08 18.62 -3.71
C ASP A 38 11.04 19.51 -2.46
N LYS A 39 12.21 19.99 -2.04
CA LYS A 39 12.37 20.88 -0.88
C LYS A 39 11.84 22.30 -1.11
N SER A 40 11.51 22.68 -2.34
CA SER A 40 10.83 23.94 -2.63
C SER A 40 9.39 23.95 -2.12
N MET A 41 8.79 22.75 -1.96
CA MET A 41 7.41 22.57 -1.53
C MET A 41 7.26 22.61 0.00
N PRO A 42 6.12 23.10 0.52
CA PRO A 42 5.83 23.02 1.95
C PRO A 42 5.90 21.60 2.48
N LEU A 43 6.49 21.42 3.67
CA LEU A 43 6.75 20.10 4.27
C LEU A 43 5.49 19.21 4.34
N ILE A 44 4.35 19.79 4.74
CA ILE A 44 3.09 19.04 4.82
C ILE A 44 2.54 18.66 3.44
N ALA A 45 2.78 19.47 2.40
CA ALA A 45 2.40 19.12 1.03
C ALA A 45 3.21 17.92 0.53
N ARG A 46 4.50 17.85 0.86
CA ARG A 46 5.36 16.71 0.54
C ARG A 46 4.87 15.41 1.20
N LEU A 47 4.44 15.47 2.45
CA LEU A 47 3.80 14.33 3.14
C LEU A 47 2.48 13.90 2.46
N ARG A 48 1.68 14.86 1.99
CA ARG A 48 0.46 14.55 1.22
C ARG A 48 0.78 13.87 -0.10
N TYR A 49 1.86 14.26 -0.77
CA TYR A 49 2.32 13.56 -1.99
C TYR A 49 2.76 12.12 -1.74
N LEU A 50 3.35 11.80 -0.58
CA LEU A 50 3.55 10.39 -0.19
C LEU A 50 2.21 9.64 -0.11
N GLY A 51 1.18 10.24 0.49
CA GLY A 51 -0.16 9.66 0.53
C GLY A 51 -0.77 9.46 -0.87
N ILE A 52 -0.62 10.43 -1.76
CA ILE A 52 -1.09 10.34 -3.16
C ILE A 52 -0.35 9.21 -3.89
N PHE A 53 0.97 9.13 -3.74
CA PHE A 53 1.79 8.07 -4.32
C PHE A 53 1.31 6.68 -3.88
N SER A 54 1.06 6.48 -2.57
CA SER A 54 0.57 5.22 -2.01
C SER A 54 -0.81 4.86 -2.55
N ASN A 55 -1.77 5.81 -2.51
CA ASN A 55 -3.12 5.58 -3.02
C ASN A 55 -3.14 5.21 -4.52
N ASN A 56 -2.30 5.90 -5.32
CA ASN A 56 -2.16 5.57 -6.72
C ASN A 56 -1.57 4.15 -6.91
N LEU A 57 -0.58 3.78 -6.11
CA LEU A 57 0.07 2.47 -6.19
C LEU A 57 -0.91 1.35 -5.83
N ASP A 58 -1.75 1.54 -4.82
CA ASP A 58 -2.80 0.58 -4.44
C ASP A 58 -3.79 0.36 -5.59
N GLU A 59 -4.27 1.45 -6.21
CA GLU A 59 -5.13 1.36 -7.39
C GLU A 59 -4.44 0.65 -8.57
N PHE A 60 -3.15 0.89 -8.77
CA PHE A 60 -2.37 0.19 -9.78
C PHE A 60 -2.31 -1.32 -9.53
N PHE A 61 -2.18 -1.75 -8.27
CA PHE A 61 -2.22 -3.18 -7.94
C PHE A 61 -3.61 -3.79 -8.19
N ARG A 62 -4.66 -3.11 -7.74
CA ARG A 62 -6.04 -3.58 -7.91
C ARG A 62 -6.46 -3.72 -9.37
N VAL A 63 -6.08 -2.76 -10.20
CA VAL A 63 -6.50 -2.72 -11.61
C VAL A 63 -5.45 -3.35 -12.51
N ARG A 64 -4.26 -2.76 -12.59
CA ARG A 64 -3.26 -3.09 -13.62
C ARG A 64 -2.54 -4.41 -13.35
N VAL A 65 -2.12 -4.65 -12.11
CA VAL A 65 -1.46 -5.93 -11.77
C VAL A 65 -2.45 -7.08 -11.88
N ALA A 66 -3.71 -6.87 -11.49
CA ALA A 66 -4.77 -7.86 -11.69
C ALA A 66 -5.01 -8.19 -13.18
N GLU A 67 -5.04 -7.18 -14.05
CA GLU A 67 -5.13 -7.36 -15.51
C GLU A 67 -3.96 -8.20 -16.05
N VAL A 68 -2.72 -7.88 -15.67
CA VAL A 68 -1.53 -8.65 -16.09
C VAL A 68 -1.58 -10.09 -15.59
N ARG A 69 -1.99 -10.30 -14.33
CA ARG A 69 -2.17 -11.66 -13.77
C ARG A 69 -3.23 -12.45 -14.53
N ARG A 70 -4.34 -11.81 -14.92
CA ARG A 70 -5.38 -12.43 -15.73
C ARG A 70 -4.86 -12.83 -17.11
N LEU A 71 -4.07 -11.99 -17.76
CA LEU A 71 -3.42 -12.31 -19.04
C LEU A 71 -2.51 -13.54 -18.92
N ILE A 72 -1.70 -13.64 -17.85
CA ILE A 72 -0.86 -14.82 -17.60
C ILE A 72 -1.70 -16.10 -17.49
N SER A 73 -2.86 -16.03 -16.86
CA SER A 73 -3.76 -17.18 -16.68
C SER A 73 -4.47 -17.60 -17.97
N MET A 74 -4.76 -16.64 -18.86
CA MET A 74 -5.51 -16.87 -20.11
C MET A 74 -4.61 -17.16 -21.32
N SER A 75 -3.34 -16.75 -21.29
CA SER A 75 -2.38 -16.93 -22.38
C SER A 75 -1.62 -18.26 -22.29
N ALA A 76 -1.03 -18.69 -23.42
CA ALA A 76 -0.18 -19.87 -23.53
C ALA A 76 1.11 -19.54 -24.30
N GLY A 77 2.12 -20.42 -24.20
CA GLY A 77 3.37 -20.29 -24.96
C GLY A 77 4.13 -18.98 -24.69
N GLY A 78 4.59 -18.34 -25.76
CA GLY A 78 5.41 -17.11 -25.72
C GLY A 78 4.70 -15.92 -25.05
N ASP A 79 3.41 -15.70 -25.35
CA ASP A 79 2.62 -14.59 -24.79
C ASP A 79 2.49 -14.68 -23.26
N LYS A 80 2.38 -15.91 -22.73
CA LYS A 80 2.38 -16.16 -21.30
C LYS A 80 3.71 -15.80 -20.67
N GLN A 81 4.82 -16.12 -21.33
CA GLN A 81 6.15 -15.79 -20.84
C GLN A 81 6.38 -14.28 -20.84
N GLN A 82 6.05 -13.58 -21.92
CA GLN A 82 6.13 -12.12 -21.99
C GLN A 82 5.32 -11.44 -20.86
N SER A 83 4.12 -11.92 -20.56
CA SER A 83 3.29 -11.38 -19.48
C SER A 83 3.91 -11.62 -18.08
N LYS A 84 4.60 -12.76 -17.88
CA LYS A 84 5.35 -13.03 -16.64
C LYS A 84 6.58 -12.14 -16.51
N ASP A 85 7.29 -11.90 -17.62
CA ASP A 85 8.46 -11.04 -17.65
C ASP A 85 8.05 -9.59 -17.35
N LEU A 86 6.92 -9.13 -17.90
CA LEU A 86 6.31 -7.85 -17.57
C LEU A 86 5.95 -7.75 -16.08
N LEU A 87 5.28 -8.75 -15.51
CA LEU A 87 4.96 -8.77 -14.08
C LEU A 87 6.22 -8.68 -13.22
N THR A 88 7.28 -9.40 -13.61
CA THR A 88 8.57 -9.36 -12.91
C THR A 88 9.20 -7.97 -12.98
N ALA A 89 9.17 -7.32 -14.15
CA ALA A 89 9.65 -5.96 -14.33
C ALA A 89 8.85 -4.94 -13.49
N ILE A 90 7.53 -5.09 -13.44
CA ILE A 90 6.64 -4.28 -12.59
C ILE A 90 7.03 -4.40 -11.13
N LEU A 91 7.13 -5.63 -10.60
CA LEU A 91 7.47 -5.85 -9.19
C LEU A 91 8.85 -5.29 -8.85
N LYS A 92 9.83 -5.44 -9.74
CA LYS A 92 11.17 -4.85 -9.57
C LYS A 92 11.12 -3.32 -9.52
N ALA A 93 10.35 -2.69 -10.41
CA ALA A 93 10.18 -1.24 -10.42
C ALA A 93 9.48 -0.74 -9.14
N VAL A 94 8.44 -1.43 -8.68
CA VAL A 94 7.74 -1.11 -7.42
C VAL A 94 8.69 -1.19 -6.22
N VAL A 95 9.52 -2.24 -6.12
CA VAL A 95 10.51 -2.36 -5.03
C VAL A 95 11.48 -1.18 -5.02
N ASN A 96 11.91 -0.71 -6.19
CA ASN A 96 12.80 0.46 -6.28
C ASN A 96 12.08 1.75 -5.86
N LEU A 97 10.82 1.93 -6.26
CA LEU A 97 10.03 3.08 -5.84
C LEU A 97 9.76 3.07 -4.33
N GLN A 98 9.53 1.89 -3.73
CA GLN A 98 9.33 1.77 -2.29
C GLN A 98 10.58 2.16 -1.50
N LYS A 99 11.78 1.77 -1.97
CA LYS A 99 13.04 2.21 -1.34
C LYS A 99 13.18 3.72 -1.35
N GLU A 100 12.80 4.37 -2.46
CA GLU A 100 12.84 5.82 -2.57
C GLU A 100 11.77 6.48 -1.70
N PHE A 101 10.57 5.89 -1.60
CA PHE A 101 9.54 6.31 -0.68
C PHE A 101 10.03 6.28 0.77
N ASP A 102 10.64 5.18 1.20
CA ASP A 102 11.13 5.04 2.57
C ASP A 102 12.24 6.07 2.88
N ARG A 103 13.14 6.31 1.92
CA ARG A 103 14.18 7.35 2.04
C ARG A 103 13.56 8.72 2.26
N ILE A 104 12.62 9.11 1.40
CA ILE A 104 11.93 10.43 1.48
C ILE A 104 11.13 10.52 2.77
N TYR A 105 10.42 9.47 3.16
CA TYR A 105 9.62 9.43 4.38
C TYR A 105 10.49 9.68 5.62
N LEU A 106 11.63 9.00 5.75
CA LEU A 106 12.56 9.20 6.87
C LEU A 106 13.16 10.62 6.89
N GLU A 107 13.45 11.19 5.72
CA GLU A 107 13.88 12.59 5.59
C GLU A 107 12.79 13.55 6.08
N LEU A 108 11.54 13.36 5.66
CA LEU A 108 10.40 14.17 6.08
C LEU A 108 10.15 14.08 7.58
N LEU A 109 10.25 12.89 8.19
CA LEU A 109 10.16 12.73 9.64
C LEU A 109 11.26 13.51 10.37
N THR A 110 12.47 13.55 9.81
CA THR A 110 13.58 14.34 10.37
C THR A 110 13.31 15.85 10.24
N GLU A 111 12.82 16.30 9.10
CA GLU A 111 12.43 17.69 8.88
C GLU A 111 11.27 18.14 9.80
N LEU A 112 10.29 17.27 10.04
CA LEU A 112 9.19 17.51 10.99
C LEU A 112 9.72 17.71 12.41
N ARG A 113 10.64 16.85 12.87
CA ARG A 113 11.28 17.00 14.19
C ARG A 113 12.00 18.34 14.32
N GLY A 114 12.67 18.80 13.26
CA GLY A 114 13.30 20.12 13.22
C GLY A 114 12.31 21.29 13.36
N ARG A 115 11.02 21.05 13.12
CA ARG A 115 9.91 22.00 13.33
C ARG A 115 9.06 21.67 14.56
N HIS A 116 9.58 20.87 15.49
CA HIS A 116 8.89 20.44 16.72
C HIS A 116 7.60 19.65 16.50
N ILE A 117 7.49 18.94 15.36
CA ILE A 117 6.41 17.99 15.09
C ILE A 117 7.00 16.58 15.17
N TYR A 118 6.46 15.76 16.06
CA TYR A 118 6.98 14.43 16.35
C TYR A 118 5.92 13.38 16.04
N LEU A 119 6.18 12.53 15.05
CA LEU A 119 5.45 11.27 14.88
C LEU A 119 6.19 10.20 15.69
N ILE A 120 5.57 9.77 16.80
CA ILE A 120 6.13 8.80 17.75
C ILE A 120 5.30 7.51 17.75
N ASN A 121 5.89 6.43 18.25
CA ASN A 121 5.23 5.14 18.42
C ASN A 121 5.03 4.78 19.90
N GLU A 122 4.40 3.64 20.17
CA GLU A 122 4.06 3.14 21.49
C GLU A 122 5.27 2.95 22.43
N THR A 123 6.46 2.76 21.88
CA THR A 123 7.70 2.60 22.66
C THR A 123 8.38 3.93 23.05
N GLN A 124 7.86 5.05 22.54
CA GLN A 124 8.44 6.38 22.70
C GLN A 124 7.61 7.31 23.59
N LEU A 125 6.51 6.80 24.15
CA LEU A 125 5.62 7.56 25.02
C LEU A 125 6.25 7.78 26.40
N ASP A 126 6.10 9.00 26.93
CA ASP A 126 6.37 9.25 28.33
C ASP A 126 5.25 8.67 29.25
N PRO A 127 5.46 8.58 30.58
CA PRO A 127 4.46 8.01 31.47
C PRO A 127 3.10 8.74 31.46
N GLY A 128 3.09 10.06 31.27
CA GLY A 128 1.87 10.86 31.20
C GLY A 128 1.13 10.64 29.88
N GLN A 129 1.86 10.61 28.76
CA GLN A 129 1.32 10.26 27.44
C GLN A 129 0.77 8.83 27.43
N SER A 130 1.46 7.88 28.06
CA SER A 130 1.03 6.49 28.16
C SER A 130 -0.29 6.37 28.93
N ALA A 131 -0.41 7.06 30.07
CA ALA A 131 -1.66 7.11 30.83
C ALA A 131 -2.80 7.76 30.03
N TRP A 132 -2.50 8.82 29.27
CA TRP A 132 -3.47 9.47 28.41
C TRP A 132 -3.93 8.56 27.26
N VAL A 133 -3.01 7.89 26.56
CA VAL A 133 -3.31 6.95 25.47
C VAL A 133 -4.16 5.79 26.01
N GLN A 134 -3.85 5.26 27.20
CA GLN A 134 -4.67 4.20 27.82
C GLN A 134 -6.10 4.69 28.11
N ALA A 135 -6.26 5.90 28.65
CA ALA A 135 -7.58 6.48 28.91
C ALA A 135 -8.35 6.76 27.63
N TYR A 136 -7.69 7.30 26.60
CA TYR A 136 -8.27 7.52 25.28
C TYR A 136 -8.68 6.19 24.62
N PHE A 137 -7.83 5.17 24.71
CA PHE A 137 -8.14 3.83 24.21
C PHE A 137 -9.40 3.28 24.87
N THR A 138 -9.47 3.25 26.22
CA THR A 138 -10.62 2.69 26.93
C THR A 138 -11.92 3.44 26.67
N SER A 139 -11.87 4.78 26.58
CA SER A 139 -13.07 5.62 26.44
C SER A 139 -13.55 5.80 25.00
N THR A 140 -12.63 5.77 24.02
CA THR A 140 -12.91 6.20 22.63
C THR A 140 -12.61 5.10 21.62
N VAL A 141 -11.48 4.40 21.74
CA VAL A 141 -11.08 3.39 20.72
C VAL A 141 -11.76 2.04 20.97
N LEU A 142 -11.69 1.52 22.19
CA LEU A 142 -12.20 0.20 22.57
C LEU A 142 -13.68 -0.03 22.21
N PRO A 143 -14.60 0.94 22.39
CA PRO A 143 -16.00 0.77 21.99
C PRO A 143 -16.20 0.58 20.48
N GLU A 144 -15.24 1.02 19.67
CA GLU A 144 -15.27 0.93 18.20
C GLU A 144 -14.59 -0.32 17.66
N LEU A 145 -13.96 -1.14 18.51
CA LEU A 145 -13.24 -2.34 18.09
C LEU A 145 -14.12 -3.58 18.16
N GLU A 146 -14.12 -4.35 17.06
CA GLU A 146 -14.73 -5.68 16.99
C GLU A 146 -13.67 -6.72 16.62
N PRO A 147 -13.05 -7.38 17.62
CA PRO A 147 -12.07 -8.43 17.36
C PRO A 147 -12.73 -9.66 16.73
N ILE A 148 -12.15 -10.16 15.64
CA ILE A 148 -12.58 -11.38 14.97
C ILE A 148 -11.60 -12.50 15.36
N LEU A 149 -12.08 -13.46 16.13
CA LEU A 149 -11.31 -14.66 16.47
C LEU A 149 -11.22 -15.59 15.26
N LEU A 150 -10.02 -16.05 14.95
CA LEU A 150 -9.77 -17.03 13.89
C LEU A 150 -9.70 -18.43 14.48
N SER A 151 -10.26 -19.40 13.76
CA SER A 151 -10.21 -20.81 14.12
C SER A 151 -9.93 -21.64 12.88
N ASP A 152 -9.07 -22.66 13.01
CA ASP A 152 -8.78 -23.61 11.93
C ASP A 152 -10.03 -24.40 11.49
N SER A 153 -11.06 -24.42 12.33
CA SER A 153 -12.33 -25.14 12.07
C SER A 153 -13.32 -24.36 11.21
N GLN A 154 -13.07 -23.07 10.94
CA GLN A 154 -13.97 -22.20 10.20
C GLN A 154 -13.21 -21.38 9.15
N PRO A 155 -13.83 -21.08 8.01
CA PRO A 155 -13.21 -20.16 7.05
C PRO A 155 -13.05 -18.77 7.69
N ILE A 156 -11.99 -18.05 7.30
CA ILE A 156 -11.81 -16.65 7.67
C ILE A 156 -13.05 -15.87 7.17
N PRO A 157 -13.69 -15.06 8.03
CA PRO A 157 -14.85 -14.28 7.61
C PRO A 157 -14.45 -13.25 6.54
N ALA A 158 -15.46 -12.72 5.84
CA ALA A 158 -15.23 -11.64 4.90
C ALA A 158 -14.65 -10.42 5.65
N LEU A 159 -13.44 -10.03 5.27
CA LEU A 159 -12.79 -8.81 5.75
C LEU A 159 -13.12 -7.68 4.79
N ASN A 160 -13.22 -6.46 5.32
CA ASN A 160 -13.45 -5.27 4.50
C ASN A 160 -12.25 -5.03 3.59
N ASP A 161 -12.53 -4.78 2.32
CA ASP A 161 -11.50 -4.34 1.38
C ASP A 161 -11.02 -2.93 1.77
N GLU A 162 -9.76 -2.60 1.49
CA GLU A 162 -9.11 -1.32 1.84
C GLU A 162 -8.96 -1.00 3.35
N SER A 163 -9.55 -1.81 4.24
CA SER A 163 -9.38 -1.64 5.69
C SER A 163 -8.04 -2.14 6.19
N LEU A 164 -7.50 -1.48 7.23
CA LEU A 164 -6.31 -1.94 7.92
C LEU A 164 -6.68 -2.89 9.06
N TYR A 165 -6.06 -4.06 9.08
CA TYR A 165 -6.21 -5.04 10.17
C TYR A 165 -4.89 -5.26 10.90
N LEU A 166 -4.98 -5.40 12.23
CA LEU A 166 -3.91 -5.95 13.06
C LEU A 166 -4.16 -7.44 13.26
N ALA A 167 -3.23 -8.28 12.79
CA ALA A 167 -3.22 -9.69 13.15
C ALA A 167 -2.58 -9.86 14.53
N VAL A 168 -3.33 -10.45 15.45
CA VAL A 168 -2.95 -10.60 16.86
C VAL A 168 -2.74 -12.08 17.17
N ASP A 169 -1.57 -12.38 17.71
CA ASP A 169 -1.26 -13.69 18.29
C ASP A 169 -1.54 -13.69 19.80
N ILE A 170 -2.42 -14.57 20.26
CA ILE A 170 -2.87 -14.68 21.64
C ILE A 170 -2.38 -16.01 22.20
N LYS A 171 -1.31 -15.94 22.99
CA LYS A 171 -0.76 -17.10 23.70
C LYS A 171 -1.50 -17.36 25.02
N SER A 172 -2.03 -18.55 25.20
CA SER A 172 -2.70 -19.00 26.44
C SER A 172 -2.08 -20.32 26.94
N GLY A 173 -1.06 -20.23 27.78
CA GLY A 173 -0.25 -21.39 28.17
C GLY A 173 0.58 -21.90 26.99
N ASP A 174 0.35 -23.15 26.58
CA ASP A 174 1.01 -23.76 25.42
C ASP A 174 0.20 -23.65 24.11
N SER A 175 -1.04 -23.12 24.16
CA SER A 175 -1.86 -22.90 22.97
C SER A 175 -1.73 -21.49 22.42
N TYR A 176 -1.92 -21.37 21.10
CA TYR A 176 -1.97 -20.11 20.37
C TYR A 176 -3.36 -19.99 19.75
N ASN A 177 -3.96 -18.81 19.91
CA ASN A 177 -5.18 -18.41 19.22
C ASN A 177 -4.88 -17.14 18.42
N TYR A 178 -5.53 -16.99 17.29
CA TYR A 178 -5.33 -15.82 16.44
C TYR A 178 -6.59 -14.96 16.42
N ALA A 179 -6.39 -13.65 16.32
CA ALA A 179 -7.46 -12.71 16.08
C ALA A 179 -7.03 -11.70 15.02
N VAL A 180 -8.00 -11.09 14.35
CA VAL A 180 -7.79 -9.88 13.58
C VAL A 180 -8.64 -8.76 14.16
N VAL A 181 -8.05 -7.56 14.23
CA VAL A 181 -8.72 -6.37 14.75
C VAL A 181 -8.65 -5.29 13.67
N GLU A 182 -9.80 -4.84 13.20
CA GLU A 182 -9.88 -3.71 12.26
C GLU A 182 -9.48 -2.42 12.97
N VAL A 183 -8.65 -1.60 12.32
CA VAL A 183 -8.32 -0.26 12.81
C VAL A 183 -9.39 0.70 12.30
N PRO A 184 -10.21 1.32 13.17
CA PRO A 184 -11.45 2.01 12.78
C PRO A 184 -11.19 3.42 12.25
N THR A 185 -10.46 3.53 11.14
CA THR A 185 -10.05 4.82 10.54
C THR A 185 -11.19 5.55 9.82
N ASP A 186 -12.31 4.87 9.60
CA ASP A 186 -13.57 5.42 9.09
C ASP A 186 -14.34 6.21 10.17
N ARG A 187 -14.16 5.85 11.44
CA ARG A 187 -14.84 6.46 12.59
C ARG A 187 -13.92 7.34 13.43
N LEU A 188 -12.63 6.99 13.51
CA LEU A 188 -11.63 7.68 14.32
C LEU A 188 -10.50 8.26 13.46
N ALA A 189 -9.92 9.37 13.93
CA ALA A 189 -8.78 9.98 13.28
C ALA A 189 -7.56 9.03 13.28
N ARG A 190 -6.89 8.92 12.13
CA ARG A 190 -5.68 8.09 11.97
C ARG A 190 -4.48 8.60 12.79
N PHE A 191 -4.42 9.91 13.02
CA PHE A 191 -3.40 10.58 13.81
C PHE A 191 -4.09 11.32 14.94
N ILE A 192 -3.67 11.03 16.19
CA ILE A 192 -4.23 11.58 17.43
C ILE A 192 -3.19 12.43 18.17
#